data_AF-A0A085ZTX6-F1
#
_entry.id   AF-A0A085ZTX6-F1
#
_cell.length_a   1.000
_cell.length_b   1.000
_cell.length_c   1.000
_cell.angle_alpha   90.00
_cell.angle_beta   90.00
_cell.angle_gamma   90.00
#
_symmetry.space_group_name_H-M   'P 1'
#
loop_
_entity.id
_entity.type
_entity.pdbx_description
1 polymer ?
#
loop_
_entity_poly.entity_id
_entity_poly.type
_entity_poly.pdbx_seq_one_letter_code
_entity_poly.pdbx_strand_id
1 'polypeptide(L)'
;MKKNIVFLLLLISTYSFSQNINKEKSSQAEIKAFILTETKEGGELDFFTKIKGIEYNGSQVKPGLIMTNIEMALYRWGKANSDLGVENIESTLLIFEEFKGKELSRREKELIPMGYRNDLIK
;
A
#
# COMPACT_ATOMS: atom_id res chain seq x y z
N MET A 1 46.94 22.33 34.00
CA MET A 1 46.32 22.50 32.66
C MET A 1 45.75 21.17 32.20
N LYS A 2 44.45 20.92 32.38
CA LYS A 2 43.73 19.79 31.76
C LYS A 2 42.25 20.05 31.97
N LYS A 3 41.52 20.40 30.91
CA LYS A 3 40.08 20.15 30.77
C LYS A 3 39.60 20.70 29.42
N ASN A 4 38.69 19.93 28.81
CA ASN A 4 37.78 20.33 27.74
C ASN A 4 38.21 20.04 26.30
N ILE A 5 38.43 18.76 25.98
CA ILE A 5 38.24 18.22 24.61
C ILE A 5 37.45 16.93 24.74
N VAL A 6 36.15 17.01 25.06
CA VAL A 6 35.24 15.85 24.99
C VAL A 6 33.86 16.22 24.42
N PHE A 7 33.49 17.50 24.35
CA PHE A 7 32.12 17.90 24.00
C PHE A 7 31.79 17.94 22.49
N LEU A 8 32.77 17.77 21.60
CA LEU A 8 32.55 17.93 20.14
C LEU A 8 32.24 16.63 19.39
N LEU A 9 32.27 15.46 20.05
CA LEU A 9 32.06 14.16 19.39
C LEU A 9 30.62 13.61 19.49
N LEU A 10 29.73 14.27 20.25
CA LEU A 10 28.35 13.83 20.45
C LEU A 10 27.33 14.44 19.48
N LEU A 11 27.71 15.48 18.72
CA LEU A 11 26.80 16.17 17.80
C LEU A 11 26.80 15.61 16.38
N ILE A 12 27.76 14.75 16.01
CA ILE A 12 27.89 14.22 14.64
C ILE A 12 27.04 12.95 14.44
N SER A 13 26.72 12.21 15.51
CA SER A 13 25.94 10.97 15.41
C SER A 13 24.45 11.20 15.14
N THR A 14 23.89 12.37 15.46
CA THR A 14 22.47 12.66 15.22
C THR A 14 22.17 13.08 13.78
N TYR A 15 23.13 13.67 13.07
CA TYR A 15 22.92 14.07 11.66
C TYR A 15 22.80 12.87 10.72
N SER A 16 23.54 11.78 10.99
CA SER A 16 23.51 10.59 10.13
C SER A 16 22.22 9.76 10.30
N PHE A 17 21.55 9.87 11.46
CA PHE A 17 20.29 9.17 11.72
C PHE A 17 19.07 9.92 11.14
N SER A 18 19.12 11.26 11.09
CA SER A 18 18.01 12.09 10.58
C SER A 18 17.84 12.03 9.05
N GLN A 19 18.91 11.81 8.28
CA GLN A 19 18.81 11.75 6.82
C GLN A 19 18.13 10.48 6.29
N ASN A 20 18.28 9.34 6.99
CA ASN A 20 17.64 8.08 6.58
C ASN A 20 16.10 8.13 6.77
N ILE A 21 15.64 8.64 7.92
CA ILE A 21 14.20 8.73 8.25
C ILE A 21 13.47 9.67 7.28
N ASN A 22 14.08 10.80 6.91
CA ASN A 22 13.46 11.75 5.99
C ASN A 22 13.39 11.21 4.55
N LYS A 23 14.39 10.44 4.11
CA LYS A 23 14.41 9.85 2.77
C LYS A 23 13.34 8.76 2.61
N GLU A 24 13.21 7.88 3.59
CA GLU A 24 12.21 6.81 3.61
C GLU A 24 10.78 7.38 3.70
N LYS A 25 10.57 8.39 4.56
CA LYS A 25 9.27 9.06 4.67
C LYS A 25 8.89 9.84 3.41
N SER A 26 9.85 10.45 2.72
CA SER A 26 9.62 11.05 1.40
C SER A 26 9.20 9.99 0.38
N SER A 27 9.87 8.83 0.35
CA SER A 27 9.52 7.76 -0.58
C SER A 27 8.11 7.19 -0.36
N GLN A 28 7.66 7.04 0.89
CA GLN A 28 6.29 6.56 1.16
C GLN A 28 5.22 7.58 0.75
N ALA A 29 5.50 8.88 0.91
CA ALA A 29 4.59 9.93 0.43
C ALA A 29 4.50 9.96 -1.11
N GLU A 30 5.62 9.77 -1.80
CA GLU A 30 5.69 9.65 -3.26
C GLU A 30 4.94 8.41 -3.77
N ILE A 31 5.17 7.24 -3.15
CA ILE A 31 4.45 6.00 -3.45
C ILE A 31 2.94 6.19 -3.26
N LYS A 32 2.52 6.79 -2.14
CA LYS A 32 1.11 7.10 -1.89
C LYS A 32 0.53 8.02 -2.98
N ALA A 33 1.21 9.10 -3.32
CA ALA A 33 0.74 10.05 -4.33
C ALA A 33 0.61 9.39 -5.72
N PHE A 34 1.56 8.52 -6.06
CA PHE A 34 1.50 7.69 -7.26
C PHE A 34 0.27 6.77 -7.22
N ILE A 35 0.08 6.01 -6.14
CA ILE A 35 -1.06 5.08 -6.00
C ILE A 35 -2.40 5.81 -6.13
N LEU A 36 -2.57 6.95 -5.44
CA LEU A 36 -3.80 7.75 -5.51
C LEU A 36 -4.08 8.30 -6.91
N THR A 37 -3.03 8.55 -7.69
CA THR A 37 -3.15 9.01 -9.08
C THR A 37 -3.50 7.85 -9.99
N GLU A 38 -2.73 6.75 -9.94
CA GLU A 38 -2.88 5.61 -10.84
C GLU A 38 -4.08 4.71 -10.52
N THR A 39 -4.68 4.83 -9.33
CA THR A 39 -5.93 4.09 -9.01
C THR A 39 -7.15 4.73 -9.69
N LYS A 40 -7.06 5.98 -10.14
CA LYS A 40 -8.15 6.65 -10.86
C LYS A 40 -8.39 6.02 -12.23
N GLU A 41 -9.57 6.30 -12.79
CA GLU A 41 -9.99 5.75 -14.07
C GLU A 41 -8.94 5.96 -15.17
N GLY A 42 -8.52 4.86 -15.80
CA GLY A 42 -7.50 4.84 -16.85
C GLY A 42 -6.04 4.77 -16.38
N GLY A 43 -5.77 4.83 -15.07
CA GLY A 43 -4.42 4.69 -14.51
C GLY A 43 -3.94 3.23 -14.45
N GLU A 44 -2.66 3.04 -14.14
CA GLU A 44 -2.01 1.73 -14.08
C GLU A 44 -2.59 0.82 -12.98
N LEU A 45 -3.17 1.40 -11.93
CA LEU A 45 -3.78 0.70 -10.80
C LEU A 45 -5.31 0.73 -10.87
N ASP A 46 -5.90 1.07 -12.02
CA ASP A 46 -7.33 1.00 -12.25
C ASP A 46 -7.79 -0.44 -12.49
N PHE A 47 -8.05 -1.15 -11.39
CA PHE A 47 -8.65 -2.49 -11.43
C PHE A 47 -10.17 -2.47 -11.47
N PHE A 48 -10.82 -1.30 -11.39
CA PHE A 48 -12.25 -1.18 -11.08
C PHE A 48 -13.08 -0.79 -12.29
N THR A 49 -12.57 0.03 -13.21
CA THR A 49 -13.37 0.53 -14.34
C THR A 49 -13.81 -0.59 -15.28
N LYS A 50 -12.91 -1.52 -15.62
CA LYS A 50 -13.19 -2.60 -16.57
C LYS A 50 -14.23 -3.62 -16.07
N ILE A 51 -14.51 -3.62 -14.77
CA ILE A 51 -15.45 -4.56 -14.16
C ILE A 51 -16.82 -3.92 -13.88
N LYS A 52 -17.01 -2.63 -14.17
CA LYS A 52 -18.29 -1.94 -14.00
C LYS A 52 -19.40 -2.64 -14.79
N GLY A 53 -20.49 -3.02 -14.13
CA GLY A 53 -21.61 -3.77 -14.72
C GLY A 53 -21.44 -5.30 -14.75
N ILE A 54 -20.27 -5.82 -14.36
CA ILE A 54 -19.97 -7.25 -14.26
C ILE A 54 -19.25 -7.59 -12.95
N GLU A 55 -19.37 -6.75 -11.93
CA GLU A 55 -18.61 -6.80 -10.67
C GLU A 55 -18.80 -8.12 -9.95
N TYR A 56 -20.00 -8.67 -10.01
CA TYR A 56 -20.41 -9.87 -9.29
C TYR A 56 -20.29 -11.15 -10.11
N ASN A 57 -19.76 -11.08 -11.33
CA ASN A 57 -19.47 -12.28 -12.11
C ASN A 57 -18.33 -13.05 -11.43
N GLY A 58 -18.63 -14.28 -11.04
CA GLY A 58 -17.69 -15.19 -10.40
C GLY A 58 -16.80 -15.90 -11.42
N SER A 59 -15.53 -16.05 -11.08
CA SER A 59 -14.59 -16.92 -11.80
C SER A 59 -13.83 -17.81 -10.83
N GLN A 60 -13.47 -19.01 -11.27
CA GLN A 60 -12.67 -19.91 -10.46
C GLN A 60 -11.22 -19.44 -10.48
N VAL A 61 -10.70 -19.07 -9.29
CA VAL A 61 -9.34 -18.53 -9.15
C VAL A 61 -8.35 -19.61 -8.68
N LYS A 62 -8.85 -20.64 -8.00
CA LYS A 62 -8.17 -21.90 -7.71
C LYS A 62 -9.21 -23.02 -7.57
N PRO A 63 -8.82 -24.30 -7.66
CA PRO A 63 -9.74 -25.41 -7.44
C PRO A 63 -10.52 -25.23 -6.13
N GLY A 64 -11.85 -25.28 -6.21
CA GLY A 64 -12.75 -25.09 -5.06
C GLY A 64 -12.91 -23.66 -4.54
N LEU A 65 -12.29 -22.63 -5.14
CA LEU A 65 -12.51 -21.23 -4.77
C LEU A 65 -12.96 -20.40 -5.98
N ILE A 66 -14.13 -19.79 -5.83
CA ILE A 66 -14.69 -18.82 -6.77
C ILE A 66 -14.59 -17.44 -6.13
N MET A 67 -14.12 -16.46 -6.89
CA MET A 67 -14.16 -15.05 -6.50
C MET A 67 -14.82 -14.24 -7.61
N THR A 68 -15.57 -13.23 -7.20
CA THR A 68 -16.15 -12.25 -8.12
C THR A 68 -15.10 -11.28 -8.64
N ASN A 69 -15.42 -10.61 -9.75
CA ASN A 69 -14.53 -9.61 -10.34
C ASN A 69 -14.15 -8.49 -9.36
N ILE A 70 -15.09 -8.01 -8.55
CA ILE A 70 -14.80 -6.99 -7.53
C ILE A 70 -13.87 -7.51 -6.45
N GLU A 71 -14.03 -8.77 -6.03
CA GLU A 71 -13.16 -9.39 -5.04
C GLU A 71 -11.73 -9.55 -5.57
N MET A 72 -11.61 -9.93 -6.85
CA MET A 72 -10.32 -10.00 -7.54
C MET A 72 -9.69 -8.63 -7.77
N ALA A 73 -10.47 -7.59 -8.05
CA ALA A 73 -9.96 -6.22 -8.17
C ALA A 73 -9.37 -5.74 -6.84
N LEU A 74 -10.08 -5.94 -5.73
CA LEU A 74 -9.59 -5.60 -4.39
C LEU A 74 -8.32 -6.38 -4.01
N TYR A 75 -8.29 -7.68 -4.30
CA TYR A 75 -7.09 -8.51 -4.11
C TYR A 75 -5.91 -7.98 -4.93
N ARG A 76 -6.10 -7.72 -6.23
CA ARG A 76 -5.04 -7.22 -7.12
C ARG A 76 -4.53 -5.86 -6.70
N TRP A 77 -5.42 -4.96 -6.29
CA TRP A 77 -5.05 -3.65 -5.78
C TRP A 77 -4.17 -3.75 -4.53
N GLY A 78 -4.57 -4.58 -3.55
CA GLY A 78 -3.76 -4.85 -2.36
C GLY A 78 -2.39 -5.44 -2.68
N LYS A 79 -2.32 -6.39 -3.63
CA LYS A 79 -1.05 -6.95 -4.09
C LYS A 79 -0.15 -5.89 -4.74
N ALA A 80 -0.71 -5.06 -5.61
CA ALA A 80 0.05 -4.01 -6.29
C ALA A 80 0.66 -3.00 -5.29
N ASN A 81 -0.06 -2.68 -4.22
CA ASN A 81 0.48 -1.82 -3.14
C ASN A 81 1.67 -2.47 -2.43
N SER A 82 1.62 -3.77 -2.17
CA SER A 82 2.78 -4.51 -1.62
C SER A 82 3.95 -4.53 -2.60
N ASP A 83 3.70 -4.79 -3.89
CA ASP A 83 4.72 -4.80 -4.93
C ASP A 83 5.40 -3.43 -5.10
N LEU A 84 4.65 -2.34 -4.90
CA LEU A 84 5.15 -0.96 -4.92
C LEU A 84 5.90 -0.54 -3.64
N GLY A 85 5.94 -1.40 -2.62
CA GLY A 85 6.67 -1.14 -1.39
C GLY A 85 5.95 -0.25 -0.38
N VAL A 86 4.61 -0.23 -0.38
CA VAL A 86 3.86 0.34 0.76
C VAL A 86 4.26 -0.41 2.02
N GLU A 87 4.54 0.32 3.10
CA GLU A 87 5.20 -0.22 4.30
C GLU A 87 4.43 -1.39 4.95
N ASN A 88 3.10 -1.28 5.03
CA ASN A 88 2.27 -2.25 5.72
C ASN A 88 0.80 -2.23 5.25
N ILE A 89 0.02 -3.19 5.78
CA ILE A 89 -1.40 -3.36 5.49
C ILE A 89 -2.23 -2.16 5.95
N GLU A 90 -1.91 -1.58 7.12
CA GLU A 90 -2.65 -0.45 7.66
C GLU A 90 -2.53 0.77 6.74
N SER A 91 -1.31 1.11 6.31
CA SER A 91 -1.06 2.15 5.31
C SER A 91 -1.79 1.87 4.00
N THR A 92 -1.78 0.62 3.54
CA THR A 92 -2.49 0.21 2.32
C THR A 92 -4.01 0.46 2.43
N LEU A 93 -4.62 0.12 3.56
CA LEU A 93 -6.04 0.37 3.81
C LEU A 93 -6.36 1.87 3.91
N LEU A 94 -5.52 2.65 4.58
CA LEU A 94 -5.68 4.11 4.68
C LEU A 94 -5.60 4.79 3.31
N ILE A 95 -4.68 4.36 2.44
CA ILE A 95 -4.59 4.85 1.05
C ILE A 95 -5.87 4.53 0.28
N PHE A 96 -6.41 3.32 0.43
CA PHE A 96 -7.65 2.93 -0.24
C PHE A 96 -8.86 3.72 0.28
N GLU A 97 -8.94 3.95 1.59
CA GLU A 97 -9.99 4.73 2.22
C GLU A 97 -9.98 6.18 1.72
N GLU A 98 -8.79 6.77 1.60
CA GLU A 98 -8.61 8.11 1.03
C GLU A 98 -9.04 8.17 -0.44
N PHE A 99 -8.61 7.22 -1.27
CA PHE A 99 -9.05 7.12 -2.66
C PHE A 99 -10.58 7.01 -2.76
N LYS A 100 -11.18 6.18 -1.91
CA LYS A 100 -12.62 5.89 -1.91
C LYS A 100 -13.46 7.04 -1.36
N GLY A 101 -12.87 7.88 -0.49
CA GLY A 101 -13.53 9.03 0.15
C GLY A 101 -14.62 8.64 1.16
N LYS A 102 -14.65 7.39 1.64
CA LYS A 102 -15.60 6.89 2.65
C LYS A 102 -15.07 5.64 3.34
N GLU A 103 -15.67 5.29 4.47
CA GLU A 103 -15.24 4.13 5.27
C GLU A 103 -15.17 2.84 4.45
N LEU A 104 -14.16 2.03 4.75
CA LEU A 104 -14.01 0.69 4.19
C LEU A 104 -15.06 -0.28 4.76
N SER A 105 -15.69 -0.99 3.84
CA SER A 105 -16.55 -2.14 4.11
C SER A 105 -15.74 -3.31 4.64
N ARG A 106 -16.43 -4.25 5.28
CA ARG A 106 -15.84 -5.51 5.74
C ARG A 106 -15.10 -6.25 4.61
N ARG A 107 -15.70 -6.32 3.42
CA ARG A 107 -15.11 -7.00 2.26
C ARG A 107 -13.77 -6.38 1.84
N GLU A 108 -13.67 -5.05 1.82
CA GLU A 108 -12.41 -4.36 1.48
C GLU A 108 -11.35 -4.59 2.58
N LYS A 109 -11.76 -4.51 3.85
CA LYS A 109 -10.91 -4.81 5.01
C LYS A 109 -10.44 -6.28 5.05
N GLU A 110 -11.07 -7.19 4.32
CA GLU A 110 -10.66 -8.61 4.21
C GLU A 110 -9.78 -8.87 2.98
N LEU A 111 -10.17 -8.36 1.80
CA LEU A 111 -9.55 -8.73 0.53
C LEU A 111 -8.31 -7.92 0.16
N ILE A 112 -8.26 -6.63 0.50
CA ILE A 112 -7.06 -5.82 0.27
C ILE A 112 -5.88 -6.40 1.07
N PRO A 113 -6.03 -6.73 2.37
CA PRO A 113 -4.95 -7.38 3.12
C PRO A 113 -4.59 -8.77 2.58
N MET A 114 -5.58 -9.54 2.10
CA MET A 114 -5.35 -10.83 1.45
C MET A 114 -4.46 -10.69 0.21
N GLY A 115 -4.73 -9.66 -0.60
CA GLY A 115 -3.93 -9.25 -1.75
C GLY A 115 -2.51 -8.87 -1.37
N TYR A 116 -2.38 -7.98 -0.40
CA TYR A 116 -1.09 -7.49 0.10
C TYR A 116 -0.18 -8.63 0.56
N ARG A 117 -0.73 -9.63 1.27
CA ARG A 117 0.03 -10.82 1.71
C ARG A 117 0.22 -11.89 0.63
N ASN A 118 -0.39 -11.68 -0.54
CA ASN A 118 -0.41 -12.63 -1.66
C ASN A 118 -0.93 -14.03 -1.28
N ASP A 119 -2.02 -14.08 -0.48
CA ASP A 119 -2.50 -15.32 0.14
C ASP A 119 -3.16 -16.33 -0.84
N LEU A 120 -3.43 -15.95 -2.09
CA LEU A 120 -4.06 -16.86 -3.07
C LEU A 120 -3.07 -17.71 -3.87
N ILE A 121 -1.78 -17.34 -3.89
CA ILE A 121 -0.74 -17.98 -4.74
C ILE A 121 0.13 -18.96 -3.92
N LYS A 122 -0.28 -19.33 -2.71
CA LYS A 122 0.42 -20.33 -1.87
C LYS A 122 0.00 -21.75 -2.19
#